data_AF-A0A924TQ66-F1
#
_entry.id   AF-A0A924TQ66-F1
#
_cell.length_a   1.000
_cell.length_b   1.000
_cell.length_c   1.000
_cell.angle_alpha   90.00
_cell.angle_beta   90.00
_cell.angle_gamma   90.00
#
_symmetry.space_group_name_H-M   'P 1'
#
loop_
_entity.id
_entity.type
_entity.pdbx_description
1 polymer ?
#
loop_
_entity_poly.entity_id
_entity_poly.type
_entity_poly.pdbx_seq_one_letter_code
_entity_poly.pdbx_strand_id
1 'polypeptide(L)'
;HDAVAWTLDQGWPGLENLAWIPGTLGAAPVQNIGAYGLELADRFHSLDAVDLVTGRGVTLDARACAFSYRDSVFKQAADQGYFGGLAGKSLITRVRLRLPRPWQPVRGYLDLERRMAETGNHAPDAHTIFDWVIAIRRAKLPDPALVGNAGSFFKNPLVSAEQCRDIIGRDPHLVHYPLPDGRFKLAAGWLIDACGWKGKRVGNAAVSERQALVLVNCGGATGAEVVTLARAIQESVYGRFGIRLEPEPVVV
;
A
#
# COMPACT_ATOMS: atom_id res chain seq x y z
N HIS A 1 12.08 -5.74 -2.36
CA HIS A 1 12.93 -5.79 -1.15
C HIS A 1 14.42 -5.64 -1.48
N ASP A 2 14.96 -6.48 -2.36
CA ASP A 2 16.41 -6.55 -2.63
C ASP A 2 17.01 -5.23 -3.14
N ALA A 3 16.28 -4.50 -3.98
CA ALA A 3 16.71 -3.15 -4.41
C ALA A 3 16.89 -2.18 -3.22
N VAL A 4 16.04 -2.28 -2.19
CA VAL A 4 16.15 -1.44 -0.98
C VAL A 4 17.40 -1.81 -0.17
N ALA A 5 17.62 -3.10 0.07
CA ALA A 5 18.81 -3.59 0.77
C ALA A 5 20.08 -3.16 0.02
N TRP A 6 20.13 -3.38 -1.29
CA TRP A 6 21.24 -2.99 -2.14
C TRP A 6 21.53 -1.48 -2.06
N THR A 7 20.51 -0.60 -2.08
CA THR A 7 20.76 0.85 -1.95
C THR A 7 21.38 1.22 -0.60
N LEU A 8 21.01 0.55 0.49
CA LEU A 8 21.60 0.79 1.80
C LEU A 8 23.05 0.29 1.84
N ASP A 9 23.35 -0.87 1.26
CA ASP A 9 24.71 -1.41 1.17
C ASP A 9 25.64 -0.50 0.35
N GLN A 10 25.10 0.24 -0.62
CA GLN A 10 25.84 1.25 -1.39
C GLN A 10 25.99 2.60 -0.65
N GLY A 11 25.45 2.73 0.57
CA GLY A 11 25.43 3.99 1.32
C GLY A 11 24.48 5.04 0.74
N TRP A 12 23.42 4.61 0.04
CA TRP A 12 22.39 5.46 -0.54
C TRP A 12 21.05 5.27 0.17
N PRO A 13 20.89 5.81 1.38
CA PRO A 13 19.63 5.69 2.11
C PRO A 13 18.52 6.51 1.47
N GLY A 14 17.26 6.16 1.77
CA GLY A 14 16.07 6.85 1.30
C GLY A 14 14.91 5.93 0.92
N LEU A 15 15.07 4.61 0.97
CA LEU A 15 14.06 3.61 0.62
C LEU A 15 13.70 2.65 1.77
N GLU A 16 14.35 2.78 2.93
CA GLU A 16 14.24 1.89 4.09
C GLU A 16 12.79 1.66 4.56
N ASN A 17 11.92 2.68 4.47
CA ASN A 17 10.50 2.57 4.78
C ASN A 17 9.72 1.62 3.85
N LEU A 18 10.24 1.35 2.64
CA LEU A 18 9.67 0.44 1.64
C LEU A 18 10.25 -0.99 1.74
N ALA A 19 11.04 -1.29 2.78
CA ALA A 19 11.60 -2.61 2.99
C ALA A 19 10.50 -3.69 3.11
N TRP A 20 10.83 -4.90 2.64
CA TRP A 20 9.95 -6.07 2.69
C TRP A 20 8.59 -5.90 1.99
N ILE A 21 8.51 -5.00 0.99
CA ILE A 21 7.46 -5.02 -0.02
C ILE A 21 7.83 -6.08 -1.08
N PRO A 22 6.93 -7.04 -1.36
CA PRO A 22 7.16 -8.06 -2.39
C PRO A 22 6.96 -7.50 -3.81
N GLY A 23 7.33 -8.29 -4.81
CA GLY A 23 7.18 -7.94 -6.22
C GLY A 23 8.44 -7.32 -6.82
N THR A 24 8.29 -6.70 -7.98
CA THR A 24 9.41 -6.19 -8.79
C THR A 24 9.51 -4.67 -8.71
N LEU A 25 10.71 -4.14 -9.00
CA LEU A 25 10.91 -2.69 -9.10
C LEU A 25 10.06 -2.09 -10.24
N GLY A 26 9.83 -2.83 -11.33
CA GLY A 26 8.98 -2.37 -12.44
C GLY A 26 7.50 -2.25 -12.09
N ALA A 27 7.00 -3.05 -11.13
CA ALA A 27 5.63 -2.94 -10.64
C ALA A 27 5.45 -1.81 -9.61
N ALA A 28 6.54 -1.34 -8.98
CA ALA A 28 6.48 -0.33 -7.94
C ALA A 28 5.77 0.98 -8.36
N PRO A 29 6.02 1.55 -9.57
CA PRO A 29 5.34 2.75 -10.03
C PRO A 29 3.85 2.54 -10.31
N VAL A 30 3.45 1.34 -10.73
CA VAL A 30 2.07 1.06 -11.19
C VAL A 30 1.04 1.45 -10.14
N GLN A 31 1.30 1.15 -8.87
CA GLN A 31 0.44 1.52 -7.77
C GLN A 31 1.06 2.54 -6.82
N ASN A 32 2.13 3.22 -7.21
CA ASN A 32 2.87 4.11 -6.31
C ASN A 32 3.08 3.47 -4.92
N ILE A 33 3.83 2.36 -4.87
CA ILE A 33 3.98 1.58 -3.62
C ILE A 33 4.33 2.50 -2.45
N GLY A 34 3.75 2.23 -1.29
CA GLY A 34 4.03 3.05 -0.12
C GLY A 34 3.81 2.31 1.17
N ALA A 35 4.67 2.55 2.14
CA ALA A 35 4.61 1.99 3.47
C ALA A 35 5.32 2.92 4.46
N TYR A 36 4.86 2.91 5.71
CA TYR A 36 5.50 3.62 6.82
C TYR A 36 5.80 5.11 6.55
N GLY A 37 4.85 5.80 5.91
CA GLY A 37 4.95 7.25 5.65
C GLY A 37 5.78 7.65 4.43
N LEU A 38 6.24 6.68 3.63
CA LEU A 38 6.94 6.94 2.36
C LEU A 38 6.18 6.30 1.20
N GLU A 39 6.07 7.01 0.09
CA GLU A 39 5.60 6.49 -1.20
C GLU A 39 6.72 6.52 -2.24
N LEU A 40 6.61 5.71 -3.30
CA LEU A 40 7.62 5.67 -4.36
C LEU A 40 7.79 7.04 -5.01
N ALA A 41 6.69 7.76 -5.21
CA ALA A 41 6.68 9.10 -5.79
C ALA A 41 7.65 10.06 -5.09
N ASP A 42 7.82 9.93 -3.76
CA ASP A 42 8.73 10.78 -2.97
C ASP A 42 10.21 10.57 -3.30
N ARG A 43 10.53 9.45 -3.96
CA ARG A 43 11.89 9.04 -4.35
C ARG A 43 12.00 8.78 -5.85
N PHE A 44 10.96 9.09 -6.61
CA PHE A 44 10.91 8.81 -8.04
C PHE A 44 11.57 9.93 -8.84
N HIS A 45 12.35 9.57 -9.86
CA HIS A 45 12.88 10.53 -10.83
C HIS A 45 12.18 10.36 -12.18
N SER A 46 12.37 9.20 -12.81
CA SER A 46 11.74 8.86 -14.09
C SER A 46 11.76 7.35 -14.32
N LEU A 47 11.01 6.89 -15.31
CA LEU A 47 11.03 5.48 -15.75
C LEU A 47 11.06 5.39 -17.28
N ASP A 48 11.51 4.25 -17.79
CA ASP A 48 11.34 3.89 -19.20
C ASP A 48 10.24 2.86 -19.33
N ALA A 49 9.41 3.03 -20.35
CA ALA A 49 8.37 2.11 -20.72
C ALA A 49 8.38 1.85 -22.22
N VAL A 50 7.83 0.71 -22.63
CA VAL A 50 7.51 0.41 -24.02
C VAL A 50 6.00 0.47 -24.18
N ASP A 51 5.52 1.23 -25.16
CA ASP A 51 4.14 1.19 -25.61
C ASP A 51 3.89 -0.13 -26.35
N LEU A 52 2.99 -0.94 -25.83
CA LEU A 52 2.67 -2.27 -26.36
C LEU A 52 1.85 -2.21 -27.65
N VAL A 53 1.24 -1.06 -27.97
CA VAL A 53 0.51 -0.87 -29.23
C VAL A 53 1.48 -0.52 -30.36
N THR A 54 2.43 0.38 -30.11
CA THR A 54 3.33 0.90 -31.16
C THR A 54 4.73 0.30 -31.15
N GLY A 55 5.11 -0.41 -30.08
CA GLY A 55 6.46 -0.92 -29.85
C GLY A 55 7.50 0.15 -29.51
N ARG A 56 7.10 1.43 -29.36
CA ARG A 56 8.02 2.54 -29.14
C ARG A 56 8.38 2.67 -27.66
N GLY A 57 9.66 2.98 -27.40
CA GLY A 57 10.13 3.35 -26.07
C GLY A 57 9.74 4.79 -25.72
N VAL A 58 9.40 5.03 -24.45
CA VAL A 58 9.12 6.34 -23.89
C VAL A 58 9.74 6.46 -22.50
N THR A 59 10.26 7.65 -22.17
CA THR A 59 10.67 7.99 -20.81
C THR A 59 9.62 8.90 -20.17
N LEU A 60 9.15 8.52 -18.99
CA LEU A 60 8.12 9.24 -18.24
C LEU A 60 8.71 9.79 -16.94
N ASP A 61 8.49 11.08 -16.68
CA ASP A 61 8.81 11.73 -15.42
C ASP A 61 7.68 11.55 -14.38
N ALA A 62 7.87 12.06 -13.17
CA ALA A 62 6.88 11.95 -12.09
C ALA A 62 5.52 12.56 -12.46
N ARG A 63 5.53 13.68 -13.19
CA ARG A 63 4.32 14.39 -13.61
C ARG A 63 3.53 13.56 -14.62
N ALA A 64 4.20 12.97 -15.59
CA ALA A 64 3.59 12.09 -16.59
C ALA A 64 3.06 10.79 -15.98
N CYS A 65 3.68 10.29 -14.90
CA CYS A 65 3.18 9.12 -14.18
C CYS A 65 1.90 9.39 -13.37
N ALA A 66 1.57 10.66 -13.11
CA ALA A 66 0.41 11.12 -12.34
C ALA A 66 0.16 10.30 -11.06
N PHE A 67 1.21 10.11 -10.25
CA PHE A 67 1.10 9.33 -9.03
C PHE A 67 0.08 9.92 -8.06
N SER A 68 -0.70 9.04 -7.45
CA SER A 68 -1.52 9.37 -6.29
C SER A 68 -1.61 8.16 -5.35
N TYR A 69 -2.44 8.24 -4.31
CA TYR A 69 -2.52 7.17 -3.31
C TYR A 69 -2.97 5.85 -3.94
N ARG A 70 -2.05 4.88 -4.00
CA ARG A 70 -2.27 3.55 -4.60
C ARG A 70 -2.62 3.54 -6.09
N ASP A 71 -2.22 4.59 -6.81
CA ASP A 71 -2.63 4.81 -8.19
C ASP A 71 -1.58 5.56 -9.03
N SER A 72 -1.68 5.37 -10.35
CA SER A 72 -0.86 6.03 -11.37
C SER A 72 -1.54 5.90 -12.74
N VAL A 73 -1.01 6.57 -13.76
CA VAL A 73 -1.46 6.38 -15.15
C VAL A 73 -1.44 4.92 -15.60
N PHE A 74 -0.57 4.08 -15.03
CA PHE A 74 -0.46 2.66 -15.41
C PHE A 74 -1.60 1.79 -14.88
N LYS A 75 -2.40 2.28 -13.93
CA LYS A 75 -3.62 1.62 -13.42
C LYS A 75 -4.90 2.20 -14.00
N GLN A 76 -4.84 3.42 -14.51
CA GLN A 76 -5.99 4.11 -15.08
C GLN A 76 -6.30 3.57 -16.49
N ALA A 77 -7.60 3.39 -16.77
CA ALA A 77 -8.08 3.05 -18.11
C ALA A 77 -7.93 4.25 -19.07
N ALA A 78 -8.04 4.01 -20.38
CA ALA A 78 -7.76 5.04 -21.40
C ALA A 78 -8.63 6.30 -21.29
N ASP A 79 -9.86 6.14 -20.79
CA ASP A 79 -10.84 7.19 -20.52
C ASP A 79 -10.65 7.86 -19.15
N GLN A 80 -9.70 7.39 -18.35
CA GLN A 80 -9.36 7.91 -17.03
C GLN A 80 -7.98 8.57 -17.05
N GLY A 81 -7.81 9.62 -16.25
CA GLY A 81 -6.54 10.34 -16.09
C GLY A 81 -6.38 11.56 -17.01
N TYR A 82 -5.59 12.53 -16.56
CA TYR A 82 -5.40 13.83 -17.22
C TYR A 82 -4.70 13.74 -18.59
N PHE A 83 -3.99 12.64 -18.85
CA PHE A 83 -3.21 12.39 -20.08
C PHE A 83 -3.64 11.10 -20.82
N GLY A 84 -4.74 10.46 -20.39
CA GLY A 84 -5.16 9.14 -20.83
C GLY A 84 -4.38 8.01 -20.14
N GLY A 85 -5.10 7.02 -19.60
CA GLY A 85 -4.50 5.91 -18.87
C GLY A 85 -3.76 4.89 -19.74
N LEU A 86 -2.74 4.29 -19.16
CA LEU A 86 -1.80 3.34 -19.76
C LEU A 86 -2.04 1.89 -19.31
N ALA A 87 -3.12 1.61 -18.58
CA ALA A 87 -3.44 0.25 -18.15
C ALA A 87 -3.51 -0.72 -19.34
N GLY A 88 -2.73 -1.80 -19.26
CA GLY A 88 -2.62 -2.82 -20.31
C GLY A 88 -1.92 -2.38 -21.60
N LYS A 89 -1.44 -1.13 -21.69
CA LYS A 89 -0.83 -0.56 -22.91
C LYS A 89 0.67 -0.31 -22.81
N SER A 90 1.25 -0.44 -21.62
CA SER A 90 2.66 -0.13 -21.39
C SER A 90 3.38 -1.19 -20.57
N LEU A 91 4.63 -1.45 -20.91
CA LEU A 91 5.55 -2.29 -20.14
C LEU A 91 6.68 -1.44 -19.57
N ILE A 92 6.76 -1.32 -18.24
CA ILE A 92 7.86 -0.62 -17.56
C ILE A 92 9.11 -1.49 -17.63
N THR A 93 10.21 -0.93 -18.15
CA THR A 93 11.48 -1.65 -18.35
C THR A 93 12.59 -1.18 -17.42
N ARG A 94 12.55 0.08 -16.97
CA ARG A 94 13.55 0.65 -16.06
C ARG A 94 12.92 1.71 -15.16
N VAL A 95 13.33 1.74 -13.89
CA VAL A 95 12.94 2.79 -12.93
C VAL A 95 14.20 3.49 -12.43
N ARG A 96 14.16 4.83 -12.37
CA ARG A 96 15.22 5.67 -11.80
C ARG A 96 14.67 6.39 -10.58
N LEU A 97 15.43 6.28 -9.48
CA LEU A 97 15.08 6.86 -8.19
C LEU A 97 16.06 7.98 -7.85
N ARG A 98 15.58 8.98 -7.13
CA ARG A 98 16.37 10.07 -6.57
C ARG A 98 16.39 9.93 -5.06
N LEU A 99 17.54 9.53 -4.53
CA LEU A 99 17.75 9.30 -3.11
C LEU A 99 18.32 10.56 -2.44
N PRO A 100 17.81 10.97 -1.27
CA PRO A 100 18.17 12.23 -0.64
C PRO A 100 19.60 12.24 -0.10
N ARG A 101 20.34 13.34 -0.37
CA ARG A 101 21.66 13.62 0.20
C ARG A 101 21.75 15.13 0.49
N PRO A 102 21.74 15.58 1.77
CA PRO A 102 21.77 14.77 2.99
C PRO A 102 20.48 13.98 3.21
N TRP A 103 20.63 12.81 3.83
CA TRP A 103 19.51 11.94 4.20
C TRP A 103 18.76 12.48 5.42
N GLN A 104 17.45 12.23 5.48
CA GLN A 104 16.61 12.51 6.64
C GLN A 104 15.66 11.33 6.92
N PRO A 105 15.52 10.90 8.18
CA PRO A 105 14.69 9.75 8.53
C PRO A 105 13.19 10.06 8.45
N VAL A 106 12.43 9.19 7.78
CA VAL A 106 10.96 9.25 7.74
C VAL A 106 10.38 8.44 8.90
N ARG A 107 9.89 9.13 9.93
CA ARG A 107 9.50 8.55 11.23
C ARG A 107 8.02 8.71 11.61
N GLY A 108 7.27 9.52 10.86
CA GLY A 108 5.90 9.94 11.22
C GLY A 108 4.82 8.87 11.08
N TYR A 109 5.18 7.58 11.08
CA TYR A 109 4.21 6.49 11.06
C TYR A 109 4.13 5.85 12.44
N LEU A 110 2.91 5.66 12.95
CA LEU A 110 2.64 5.24 14.32
C LEU A 110 3.44 4.02 14.79
N ASP A 111 3.62 3.02 13.93
CA ASP A 111 4.42 1.84 14.29
C ASP A 111 5.90 2.17 14.48
N LEU A 112 6.46 3.09 13.70
CA LEU A 112 7.84 3.54 13.87
C LEU A 112 7.98 4.40 15.13
N GLU A 113 7.02 5.27 15.41
CA GLU A 113 6.99 6.06 16.65
C GLU A 113 6.97 5.15 17.89
N ARG A 114 6.19 4.06 17.84
CA ARG A 114 6.17 3.04 18.90
C ARG A 114 7.52 2.36 19.06
N ARG A 115 8.19 1.97 17.96
CA ARG A 115 9.54 1.39 18.01
C ARG A 115 10.58 2.34 18.59
N MET A 116 10.49 3.64 18.26
CA MET A 116 11.36 4.65 18.87
C MET A 116 11.14 4.75 20.38
N ALA A 117 9.89 4.75 20.84
CA ALA A 117 9.56 4.78 22.27
C ALA A 117 10.01 3.49 23.00
N GLU A 118 9.79 2.32 22.40
CA GLU A 118 10.18 1.01 22.96
C GLU A 118 11.70 0.86 23.10
N THR A 119 12.46 1.35 22.13
CA THR A 119 13.92 1.19 22.08
C THR A 119 14.67 2.36 22.71
N GLY A 120 14.00 3.49 22.98
CA GLY A 120 14.63 4.75 23.36
C GLY A 120 15.44 5.42 22.25
N ASN A 121 15.46 4.86 21.04
CA ASN A 121 16.20 5.43 19.91
C ASN A 121 15.34 6.44 19.14
N HIS A 122 15.52 7.73 19.44
CA HIS A 122 14.79 8.81 18.77
C HIS A 122 15.49 9.37 17.51
N ALA A 123 16.73 8.95 17.25
CA ALA A 123 17.52 9.32 16.08
C ALA A 123 18.04 8.07 15.35
N PRO A 124 17.14 7.18 14.88
CA PRO A 124 17.53 5.97 14.18
C PRO A 124 18.23 6.33 12.86
N ASP A 125 19.25 5.56 12.48
CA ASP A 125 19.82 5.59 11.14
C ASP A 125 18.95 4.79 10.14
N ALA A 126 19.32 4.81 8.87
CA ALA A 126 18.54 4.16 7.81
C ALA A 126 18.48 2.63 7.97
N HIS A 127 19.55 2.00 8.46
CA HIS A 127 19.58 0.56 8.73
C HIS A 127 18.65 0.19 9.88
N THR A 128 18.62 1.00 10.94
CA THR A 128 17.70 0.81 12.08
C THR A 128 16.24 0.89 11.63
N ILE A 129 15.89 1.86 10.79
CA ILE A 129 14.53 1.97 10.23
C ILE A 129 14.21 0.75 9.35
N PHE A 130 15.15 0.33 8.50
CA PHE A 130 14.99 -0.85 7.65
C PHE A 130 14.68 -2.11 8.47
N ASP A 131 15.45 -2.35 9.54
CA ASP A 131 15.26 -3.51 10.42
C ASP A 131 13.92 -3.45 11.18
N TRP A 132 13.56 -2.27 11.70
CA TRP A 132 12.27 -2.07 12.35
C TRP A 132 11.11 -2.31 11.39
N VAL A 133 11.17 -1.79 10.17
CA VAL A 133 10.15 -2.01 9.15
C VAL A 133 9.99 -3.50 8.86
N ILE A 134 11.09 -4.23 8.65
CA ILE A 134 11.04 -5.68 8.41
C ILE A 134 10.41 -6.40 9.59
N ALA A 135 10.83 -6.10 10.82
CA ALA A 135 10.31 -6.75 12.02
C ALA A 135 8.81 -6.50 12.20
N ILE A 136 8.36 -5.25 12.04
CA ILE A 136 6.93 -4.89 12.13
C ILE A 136 6.13 -5.62 11.06
N ARG A 137 6.62 -5.65 9.81
CA ARG A 137 5.92 -6.30 8.70
C ARG A 137 5.81 -7.81 8.91
N ARG A 138 6.90 -8.49 9.30
CA ARG A 138 6.89 -9.93 9.59
C ARG A 138 5.95 -10.31 10.72
N ALA A 139 5.81 -9.44 11.73
CA ALA A 139 4.89 -9.69 12.84
C ALA A 139 3.41 -9.60 12.38
N LYS A 140 3.09 -8.67 11.48
CA LYS A 140 1.70 -8.37 11.08
C LYS A 140 1.21 -9.10 9.84
N LEU A 141 2.08 -9.27 8.85
CA LEU A 141 1.70 -9.74 7.52
C LEU A 141 2.07 -11.22 7.36
N PRO A 142 1.12 -12.08 6.92
CA PRO A 142 1.43 -13.46 6.60
C PRO A 142 2.39 -13.50 5.40
N ASP A 143 3.42 -14.33 5.50
CA ASP A 143 4.38 -14.51 4.41
C ASP A 143 3.67 -15.14 3.19
N PRO A 144 3.62 -14.46 2.03
CA PRO A 144 2.98 -15.00 0.83
C PRO A 144 3.58 -16.34 0.35
N ALA A 145 4.85 -16.62 0.68
CA ALA A 145 5.48 -17.90 0.36
C ALA A 145 4.95 -19.07 1.21
N LEU A 146 4.38 -18.79 2.38
CA LEU A 146 3.81 -19.78 3.28
C LEU A 146 2.28 -19.85 3.17
N VAL A 147 1.63 -18.68 3.03
CA VAL A 147 0.18 -18.55 2.96
C VAL A 147 -0.17 -17.60 1.83
N GLY A 148 -0.80 -18.12 0.77
CA GLY A 148 -1.13 -17.33 -0.42
C GLY A 148 -1.97 -16.10 -0.06
N ASN A 149 -1.44 -14.92 -0.34
CA ASN A 149 -2.12 -13.64 -0.12
C ASN A 149 -1.55 -12.56 -1.06
N ALA A 150 -2.31 -11.49 -1.27
CA ALA A 150 -1.91 -10.34 -2.10
C ALA A 150 -1.56 -9.10 -1.25
N GLY A 151 -1.15 -9.30 0.01
CA GLY A 151 -0.97 -8.22 0.98
C GLY A 151 -2.32 -7.60 1.40
N SER A 152 -2.30 -6.29 1.65
CA SER A 152 -3.51 -5.53 1.94
C SER A 152 -4.48 -5.61 0.76
N PHE A 153 -5.65 -6.19 0.97
CA PHE A 153 -6.62 -6.42 -0.08
C PHE A 153 -7.44 -5.17 -0.42
N PHE A 154 -7.60 -4.25 0.53
CA PHE A 154 -8.33 -2.99 0.34
C PHE A 154 -7.43 -1.78 0.57
N LYS A 155 -7.67 -0.71 -0.20
CA LYS A 155 -7.11 0.61 0.05
C LYS A 155 -7.70 1.21 1.32
N ASN A 156 -6.96 2.10 1.96
CA ASN A 156 -7.52 2.92 3.03
C ASN A 156 -8.42 4.02 2.44
N PRO A 157 -9.70 4.11 2.82
CA PRO A 157 -10.61 5.09 2.26
C PRO A 157 -10.23 6.51 2.70
N LEU A 158 -10.40 7.46 1.78
CA LEU A 158 -10.24 8.89 2.04
C LEU A 158 -11.62 9.51 2.22
N VAL A 159 -11.82 10.23 3.32
CA VAL A 159 -13.12 10.80 3.70
C VAL A 159 -12.99 12.29 4.03
N SER A 160 -14.10 13.01 3.99
CA SER A 160 -14.14 14.41 4.44
C SER A 160 -13.97 14.49 5.96
N ALA A 161 -13.60 15.67 6.46
CA ALA A 161 -13.52 15.94 7.90
C ALA A 161 -14.88 15.75 8.60
N GLU A 162 -15.98 16.09 7.92
CA GLU A 162 -17.34 15.88 8.42
C GLU A 162 -17.67 14.39 8.58
N GLN A 163 -17.49 13.62 7.51
CA GLN A 163 -17.75 12.18 7.55
C GLN A 163 -16.86 11.47 8.59
N CYS A 164 -15.60 11.90 8.75
CA CYS A 164 -14.72 11.39 9.80
C CYS A 164 -15.30 11.64 11.21
N ARG A 165 -15.73 12.88 11.51
CA ARG A 165 -16.36 13.22 12.80
C ARG A 165 -17.62 12.40 13.07
N ASP A 166 -18.47 12.22 12.05
CA ASP A 166 -19.71 11.44 12.18
C ASP A 166 -19.44 9.96 12.50
N ILE A 167 -18.36 9.40 11.95
CA ILE A 167 -17.94 8.03 12.29
C ILE A 167 -17.37 7.99 13.71
N ILE A 168 -16.51 8.94 14.09
CA ILE A 168 -15.95 9.02 15.46
C ILE A 168 -17.07 9.12 16.52
N GLY A 169 -18.14 9.86 16.23
CA GLY A 169 -19.29 9.98 17.15
C GLY A 169 -20.00 8.66 17.42
N ARG A 170 -19.98 7.71 16.47
CA ARG A 170 -20.55 6.36 16.59
C ARG A 170 -19.53 5.32 17.08
N ASP A 171 -18.28 5.50 16.68
CA ASP A 171 -17.16 4.59 16.93
C ASP A 171 -15.92 5.38 17.41
N PRO A 172 -15.82 5.70 18.72
CA PRO A 172 -14.78 6.60 19.25
C PRO A 172 -13.33 6.10 19.09
N HIS A 173 -13.15 4.79 18.87
CA HIS A 173 -11.84 4.16 18.70
C HIS A 173 -11.36 4.12 17.24
N LEU A 174 -12.05 4.82 16.32
CA LEU A 174 -11.69 4.87 14.90
C LEU A 174 -10.23 5.30 14.70
N VAL A 175 -9.45 4.44 14.06
CA VAL A 175 -8.08 4.76 13.65
C VAL A 175 -8.11 5.53 12.34
N HIS A 176 -7.62 6.77 12.37
CA HIS A 176 -7.62 7.70 11.26
C HIS A 176 -6.35 8.55 11.23
N TYR A 177 -6.00 9.07 10.06
CA TYR A 177 -4.83 9.91 9.84
C TYR A 177 -5.24 11.19 9.10
N PRO A 178 -4.95 12.38 9.63
CA PRO A 178 -5.20 13.63 8.91
C PRO A 178 -4.29 13.73 7.68
N LEU A 179 -4.82 14.29 6.60
CA LEU A 179 -4.08 14.60 5.38
C LEU A 179 -3.91 16.12 5.21
N PRO A 180 -2.87 16.59 4.49
CA PRO A 180 -2.62 18.02 4.30
C PRO A 180 -3.75 18.79 3.59
N ASP A 181 -4.56 18.11 2.79
CA ASP A 181 -5.71 18.69 2.07
C ASP A 181 -6.99 18.77 2.93
N GLY A 182 -6.89 18.47 4.23
CA GLY A 182 -8.01 18.50 5.17
C GLY A 182 -8.90 17.24 5.13
N ARG A 183 -8.62 16.28 4.24
CA ARG A 183 -9.28 14.97 4.28
C ARG A 183 -8.64 14.07 5.35
N PHE A 184 -9.31 12.96 5.63
CA PHE A 184 -8.85 11.95 6.56
C PHE A 184 -8.72 10.61 5.85
N LYS A 185 -7.63 9.90 6.13
CA LYS A 185 -7.42 8.51 5.70
C LYS A 185 -7.82 7.59 6.84
N LEU A 186 -8.85 6.77 6.66
CA LEU A 186 -9.27 5.81 7.67
C LEU A 186 -8.51 4.49 7.53
N ALA A 187 -8.19 3.83 8.64
CA ALA A 187 -7.56 2.51 8.59
C ALA A 187 -8.58 1.44 8.18
N ALA A 188 -8.54 0.97 6.93
CA ALA A 188 -9.44 -0.06 6.42
C ALA A 188 -9.37 -1.35 7.25
N GLY A 189 -8.17 -1.74 7.70
CA GLY A 189 -8.01 -2.91 8.59
C GLY A 189 -8.80 -2.77 9.88
N TRP A 190 -8.88 -1.57 10.46
CA TRP A 190 -9.69 -1.31 11.65
C TRP A 190 -11.19 -1.41 11.34
N LEU A 191 -11.65 -0.84 10.21
CA LEU A 191 -13.06 -0.93 9.80
C LEU A 191 -13.51 -2.40 9.62
N ILE A 192 -12.66 -3.21 9.00
CA ILE A 192 -12.92 -4.64 8.78
C ILE A 192 -12.94 -5.41 10.11
N ASP A 193 -11.99 -5.13 11.01
CA ASP A 193 -11.91 -5.75 12.35
C ASP A 193 -13.11 -5.36 13.22
N ALA A 194 -13.53 -4.10 13.17
CA ALA A 194 -14.72 -3.61 13.88
C ALA A 194 -15.99 -4.34 13.43
N CYS A 195 -16.11 -4.66 12.13
CA CYS A 195 -17.18 -5.52 11.60
C CYS A 195 -17.01 -7.02 11.94
N GLY A 196 -15.99 -7.38 12.73
CA GLY A 196 -15.73 -8.71 13.23
C GLY A 196 -15.27 -9.69 12.14
N TRP A 197 -14.63 -9.21 11.08
CA TRP A 197 -14.21 -10.07 9.97
C TRP A 197 -12.89 -10.80 10.21
N LYS A 198 -12.07 -10.34 11.15
CA LYS A 198 -10.77 -10.94 11.46
C LYS A 198 -10.92 -12.42 11.83
N GLY A 199 -10.20 -13.30 11.13
CA GLY A 199 -10.29 -14.76 11.28
C GLY A 199 -11.52 -15.41 10.63
N LYS A 200 -12.49 -14.66 10.10
CA LYS A 200 -13.64 -15.25 9.40
C LYS A 200 -13.25 -15.84 8.06
N ARG A 201 -13.99 -16.88 7.65
CA ARG A 201 -13.73 -17.69 6.46
C ARG A 201 -14.97 -17.81 5.59
N VAL A 202 -14.78 -17.83 4.28
CA VAL A 202 -15.77 -18.15 3.25
C VAL A 202 -15.14 -19.15 2.29
N GLY A 203 -15.66 -20.39 2.30
CA GLY A 203 -15.05 -21.47 1.54
C GLY A 203 -13.60 -21.69 1.97
N ASN A 204 -12.65 -21.63 1.05
CA ASN A 204 -11.21 -21.73 1.33
C ASN A 204 -10.47 -20.38 1.48
N ALA A 205 -11.18 -19.25 1.36
CA ALA A 205 -10.61 -17.92 1.61
C ALA A 205 -10.95 -17.44 3.03
N ALA A 206 -10.02 -16.76 3.70
CA ALA A 206 -10.25 -16.19 5.02
C ALA A 206 -9.61 -14.80 5.18
N VAL A 207 -10.02 -14.07 6.22
CA VAL A 207 -9.33 -12.87 6.68
C VAL A 207 -8.25 -13.29 7.68
N SER A 208 -7.02 -12.79 7.50
CA SER A 208 -5.91 -13.12 8.39
C SER A 208 -6.20 -12.73 9.85
N GLU A 209 -5.90 -13.65 10.77
CA GLU A 209 -6.01 -13.40 12.22
C GLU A 209 -5.01 -12.35 12.72
N ARG A 210 -3.93 -12.10 11.99
CA ARG A 210 -2.90 -11.11 12.37
C ARG A 210 -3.21 -9.72 11.83
N GLN A 211 -3.85 -9.65 10.67
CA GLN A 211 -4.11 -8.39 9.98
C GLN A 211 -5.41 -8.48 9.18
N ALA A 212 -6.44 -7.77 9.64
CA ALA A 212 -7.79 -7.82 9.05
C ALA A 212 -7.85 -7.30 7.60
N LEU A 213 -6.83 -6.55 7.17
CA LEU A 213 -6.74 -6.06 5.79
C LEU A 213 -6.24 -7.12 4.80
N VAL A 214 -5.73 -8.27 5.26
CA VAL A 214 -5.13 -9.30 4.41
C VAL A 214 -6.10 -10.48 4.26
N LEU A 215 -6.46 -10.78 3.00
CA LEU A 215 -7.18 -12.02 2.67
C LEU A 215 -6.16 -13.13 2.37
N VAL A 216 -6.41 -14.31 2.92
CA VAL A 216 -5.53 -15.48 2.84
C VAL A 216 -6.22 -16.66 2.18
N ASN A 217 -5.44 -17.42 1.42
CA ASN A 217 -5.81 -18.72 0.89
C ASN A 217 -5.47 -19.79 1.93
N CYS A 218 -6.50 -20.43 2.51
CA CYS A 218 -6.34 -21.50 3.51
C CYS A 218 -6.01 -22.88 2.89
N GLY A 219 -5.67 -22.92 1.60
CA GLY A 219 -5.46 -24.12 0.82
C GLY A 219 -6.64 -24.36 -0.13
N GLY A 220 -6.39 -24.31 -1.44
CA GLY A 220 -7.40 -24.57 -2.47
C GLY A 220 -8.45 -23.48 -2.65
N ALA A 221 -8.20 -22.24 -2.20
CA ALA A 221 -9.09 -21.11 -2.47
C ALA A 221 -9.13 -20.78 -3.96
N THR A 222 -10.34 -20.70 -4.50
CA THR A 222 -10.63 -20.20 -5.85
C THR A 222 -10.71 -18.67 -5.84
N GLY A 223 -10.48 -18.05 -7.01
CA GLY A 223 -10.67 -16.61 -7.16
C GLY A 223 -12.10 -16.16 -6.83
N ALA A 224 -13.10 -16.99 -7.14
CA ALA A 224 -14.50 -16.72 -6.83
C ALA A 224 -14.76 -16.65 -5.32
N GLU A 225 -14.15 -17.52 -4.51
CA GLU A 225 -14.26 -17.48 -3.05
C GLU A 225 -13.61 -16.22 -2.47
N VAL A 226 -12.44 -15.83 -2.99
CA VAL A 226 -11.76 -14.60 -2.58
C VAL A 226 -12.62 -13.37 -2.91
N VAL A 227 -13.21 -13.31 -4.12
CA VAL A 227 -14.11 -12.21 -4.52
C VAL A 227 -15.38 -12.20 -3.68
N THR A 228 -15.94 -13.36 -3.36
CA THR A 228 -17.13 -13.47 -2.51
C THR A 228 -16.86 -12.96 -1.10
N LEU A 229 -15.73 -13.37 -0.51
CA LEU A 229 -15.27 -12.85 0.78
C LEU A 229 -15.08 -11.33 0.74
N ALA A 230 -14.41 -10.82 -0.30
CA ALA A 230 -14.18 -9.40 -0.45
C ALA A 230 -15.48 -8.58 -0.55
N ARG A 231 -16.47 -9.07 -1.30
CA ARG A 231 -17.78 -8.42 -1.42
C ARG A 231 -18.53 -8.40 -0.10
N ALA A 232 -18.54 -9.51 0.63
CA ALA A 232 -19.18 -9.58 1.94
C ALA A 232 -18.57 -8.59 2.95
N ILE A 233 -17.24 -8.41 2.91
CA ILE A 233 -16.54 -7.39 3.71
C ILE A 233 -16.95 -5.98 3.28
N GLN A 234 -16.98 -5.69 1.98
CA GLN A 234 -17.39 -4.38 1.45
C GLN A 234 -18.81 -4.02 1.88
N GLU A 235 -19.76 -4.95 1.77
CA GLU A 235 -21.17 -4.76 2.17
C GLU A 235 -21.29 -4.51 3.67
N SER A 236 -20.56 -5.27 4.49
CA SER A 236 -20.57 -5.11 5.94
C SER A 236 -19.97 -3.77 6.39
N VAL A 237 -18.85 -3.34 5.81
CA VAL A 237 -18.22 -2.04 6.11
C VAL A 237 -19.10 -0.90 5.60
N TYR A 238 -19.71 -1.04 4.43
CA TYR A 238 -20.65 -0.05 3.91
C TYR A 238 -21.90 0.07 4.80
N GLY A 239 -22.49 -1.04 5.22
CA GLY A 239 -23.68 -1.04 6.07
C GLY A 239 -23.45 -0.38 7.43
N ARG A 240 -22.28 -0.57 8.04
CA ARG A 240 -21.96 0.02 9.36
C ARG A 240 -21.48 1.47 9.26
N PHE A 241 -20.57 1.77 8.34
CA PHE A 241 -19.84 3.03 8.31
C PHE A 241 -20.25 3.97 7.17
N GLY A 242 -21.03 3.48 6.20
CA GLY A 242 -21.32 4.20 4.96
C GLY A 242 -20.11 4.32 4.03
N ILE A 243 -19.08 3.50 4.23
CA ILE A 243 -17.81 3.56 3.50
C ILE A 243 -17.69 2.36 2.56
N ARG A 244 -17.47 2.63 1.27
CA ARG A 244 -17.21 1.59 0.29
C ARG A 244 -15.70 1.37 0.15
N LEU A 245 -15.23 0.20 0.56
CA LEU A 245 -13.81 -0.16 0.41
C LEU A 245 -13.50 -0.48 -1.05
N GLU A 246 -12.36 -0.01 -1.53
CA GLU A 246 -11.85 -0.33 -2.87
C GLU A 246 -10.77 -1.41 -2.78
N PRO A 247 -10.85 -2.49 -3.60
CA PRO A 247 -9.77 -3.45 -3.70
C PRO A 247 -8.46 -2.80 -4.20
N GLU A 248 -7.34 -3.21 -3.62
CA GLU A 248 -5.99 -2.82 -4.06
C GLU A 248 -5.42 -3.76 -5.15
N PRO A 249 -5.57 -5.11 -5.04
CA PRO A 249 -5.15 -6.03 -6.10
C PRO A 249 -5.97 -5.89 -7.38
N VAL A 250 -5.34 -6.16 -8.52
CA VAL A 250 -6.01 -6.26 -9.82
C VAL A 250 -6.71 -7.62 -9.90
N VAL A 251 -8.02 -7.60 -10.13
CA VAL A 251 -8.80 -8.81 -10.44
C VAL A 251 -8.76 -8.99 -11.97
N VAL A 252 -8.29 -10.16 -12.41
CA VAL A 252 -8.15 -10.54 -13.83
C VAL A 252 -9.22 -11.54 -14.20
#